data_AF-A0A970UV21-F1
#
_entry.id   AF-A0A970UV21-F1
#
_cell.length_a   1.000
_cell.length_b   1.000
_cell.length_c   1.000
_cell.angle_alpha   90.00
_cell.angle_beta   90.00
_cell.angle_gamma   90.00
#
_symmetry.space_group_name_H-M   'P 1'
#
loop_
_entity.id
_entity.type
_entity.pdbx_description
1 polymer ?
#
loop_
_entity_poly.entity_id
_entity_poly.type
_entity_poly.pdbx_seq_one_letter_code
_entity_poly.pdbx_strand_id
1 'polypeptide(L)' 'MEFKEQLKEMQAIISEKKWLGVLATRSGVEVRTVYNTFNSQSYDEIKGARLKVYKEAIKMVDEIKSLPAQSAEVLSK' A
#
# COMPACT_ATOMS: atom_id res chain seq x y z
N MET A 1 -1.47 16.81 6.41
CA MET A 1 -2.03 15.45 6.49
C MET A 1 -1.24 14.71 7.57
N GLU A 2 -1.92 14.19 8.57
CA GLU A 2 -1.25 13.49 9.66
C GLU A 2 -0.75 12.11 9.18
N PHE A 3 0.37 11.62 9.72
CA PHE A 3 0.96 10.33 9.34
C PHE A 3 -0.05 9.17 9.33
N LYS A 4 -0.90 9.11 10.36
CA LYS A 4 -1.93 8.07 10.49
C LYS A 4 -2.99 8.16 9.40
N GLU A 5 -3.33 9.36 8.95
CA GLU A 5 -4.27 9.55 7.84
C GLU A 5 -3.66 9.03 6.55
N GLN A 6 -2.38 9.35 6.30
CA GLN A 6 -1.65 8.83 5.13
C GLN A 6 -1.59 7.30 5.11
N LEU A 7 -1.23 6.67 6.24
CA LEU A 7 -1.20 5.20 6.33
C LEU A 7 -2.58 4.58 6.09
N LYS A 8 -3.64 5.16 6.66
CA LYS A 8 -5.01 4.69 6.46
C LYS A 8 -5.46 4.83 5.02
N GLU A 9 -5.17 5.97 4.37
CA GLU A 9 -5.52 6.18 2.96
C GLU A 9 -4.81 5.16 2.07
N MET A 10 -3.49 4.98 2.24
CA MET A 10 -2.74 4.00 1.47
C MET A 10 -3.26 2.58 1.70
N GLN A 11 -3.53 2.22 2.97
CA GLN A 11 -4.11 0.92 3.30
C GLN A 11 -5.46 0.72 2.61
N ALA A 12 -6.34 1.74 2.62
CA ALA A 12 -7.65 1.66 2.00
C ALA A 12 -7.53 1.39 0.50
N ILE A 13 -6.71 2.15 -0.22
CA ILE A 13 -6.48 2.00 -1.67
C ILE A 13 -5.96 0.60 -2.00
N ILE A 14 -4.93 0.14 -1.27
CA ILE A 14 -4.31 -1.16 -1.52
C ILE A 14 -5.26 -2.31 -1.15
N SER A 15 -6.06 -2.14 -0.08
CA SER A 15 -7.04 -3.14 0.36
C SER A 15 -8.22 -3.24 -0.60
N GLU A 16 -8.70 -2.13 -1.14
CA GLU A 16 -9.79 -2.10 -2.14
C GLU A 16 -9.43 -2.94 -3.37
N LYS A 17 -8.18 -2.86 -3.83
CA LYS A 17 -7.68 -3.68 -4.95
C LYS A 17 -7.29 -5.11 -4.53
N LYS A 18 -7.44 -5.48 -3.25
CA LYS A 18 -7.02 -6.77 -2.66
C LYS A 18 -5.52 -7.04 -2.83
N TRP A 19 -4.68 -6.00 -2.82
CA TRP A 19 -3.25 -6.09 -3.16
C TRP A 19 -2.32 -6.19 -1.95
N LEU A 20 -2.83 -6.36 -0.73
CA LEU A 20 -1.98 -6.53 0.47
C LEU A 20 -1.01 -7.72 0.36
N GLY A 21 -1.43 -8.83 -0.26
CA GLY A 21 -0.57 -9.98 -0.53
C GLY A 21 0.51 -9.70 -1.58
N VAL A 22 0.18 -8.88 -2.58
CA VAL A 22 1.14 -8.41 -3.60
C VAL A 22 2.17 -7.49 -2.96
N LEU A 23 1.73 -6.57 -2.09
CA LEU A 23 2.61 -5.69 -1.32
C LEU A 23 3.59 -6.49 -0.44
N ALA A 24 3.10 -7.52 0.26
CA ALA A 24 3.92 -8.42 1.05
C ALA A 24 5.00 -9.11 0.19
N THR A 25 4.59 -9.64 -0.97
CA THR A 25 5.48 -10.31 -1.94
C THR A 25 6.54 -9.35 -2.49
N ARG A 26 6.14 -8.17 -2.99
CA ARG A 26 7.06 -7.16 -3.52
C ARG A 26 8.04 -6.64 -2.46
N SER A 27 7.58 -6.55 -1.21
CA SER A 27 8.39 -6.10 -0.09
C SER A 27 9.29 -7.19 0.48
N GLY A 28 9.11 -8.45 0.06
CA GLY A 28 9.85 -9.61 0.58
C GLY A 28 9.58 -9.90 2.06
N VAL A 29 8.34 -9.69 2.51
CA VAL A 29 7.94 -9.89 3.91
C VAL A 29 6.63 -10.66 4.00
N GLU A 30 6.30 -11.17 5.19
CA GLU A 30 4.98 -11.73 5.46
C GLU A 30 3.88 -10.67 5.49
N VAL A 31 2.66 -11.07 5.14
CA VAL A 31 1.46 -10.21 5.18
C VAL A 31 1.22 -9.61 6.58
N ARG A 32 1.56 -10.34 7.65
CA ARG A 32 1.50 -9.82 9.02
C ARG A 32 2.35 -8.55 9.19
N THR A 33 3.53 -8.50 8.59
CA THR A 33 4.40 -7.32 8.62
C THR A 33 3.77 -6.14 7.89
N VAL A 34 3.01 -6.41 6.82
CA VAL A 34 2.24 -5.37 6.12
C VAL A 34 1.18 -4.77 7.03
N TYR A 35 0.37 -5.60 7.70
CA TYR A 35 -0.60 -5.11 8.68
C TYR A 35 0.04 -4.33 9.84
N ASN A 36 1.16 -4.83 10.37
CA ASN A 36 1.90 -4.13 11.42
C ASN A 36 2.44 -2.76 10.96
N THR A 37 2.78 -2.63 9.67
CA THR A 37 3.22 -1.36 9.08
C THR A 37 2.06 -0.37 9.06
N PHE A 38 0.87 -0.76 8.58
CA PHE A 38 -0.30 0.12 8.56
C PHE A 38 -0.87 0.45 9.95
N ASN A 39 -0.59 -0.38 10.96
CA ASN A 39 -0.96 -0.14 12.36
C ASN A 39 0.09 0.67 13.15
N SER A 40 1.19 1.11 12.52
CA SER A 40 2.25 1.87 13.20
C SER A 40 1.74 3.23 13.68
N GLN A 41 2.14 3.66 14.89
CA GLN A 41 1.60 4.89 15.50
C GLN A 41 2.39 6.13 15.12
N SER A 42 3.66 5.98 14.74
CA SER A 42 4.55 7.07 14.33
C SER A 42 5.54 6.64 13.24
N TYR A 43 6.19 7.62 12.61
CA TYR A 43 7.28 7.38 11.64
C TYR A 43 8.46 6.63 12.25
N ASP A 44 8.71 6.79 13.56
CA ASP A 44 9.82 6.12 14.25
C ASP A 44 9.68 4.60 14.31
N GLU A 45 8.46 4.08 14.17
CA GLU A 45 8.20 2.64 14.06
C GLU A 45 8.45 2.09 12.65
N ILE A 46 8.51 2.95 11.63
CA ILE A 46 8.73 2.58 10.23
C ILE A 46 10.22 2.38 9.98
N LYS A 47 10.75 1.27 10.49
CA LYS A 47 12.16 0.87 10.38
C LYS A 47 12.29 -0.56 9.86
N GLY A 48 13.47 -0.90 9.34
CA GLY A 48 13.78 -2.24 8.85
C GLY A 48 12.78 -2.76 7.81
N ALA A 49 12.15 -3.91 8.09
CA ALA A 49 11.16 -4.52 7.22
C ALA A 49 9.92 -3.64 6.96
N ARG A 50 9.45 -2.90 7.98
CA ARG A 50 8.29 -1.99 7.83
C ARG A 50 8.60 -0.82 6.91
N LEU A 51 9.85 -0.34 6.90
CA LEU A 51 10.29 0.71 5.97
C LEU A 51 10.26 0.24 4.52
N LYS A 52 10.61 -1.03 4.26
CA LYS A 52 10.49 -1.62 2.91
C LYS A 52 9.02 -1.65 2.47
N VAL A 53 8.13 -2.13 3.34
CA VAL A 53 6.68 -2.12 3.08
C VAL A 53 6.17 -0.72 2.80
N TYR A 54 6.54 0.26 3.64
CA TYR A 54 6.08 1.63 3.48
C TYR A 54 6.50 2.24 2.15
N LYS A 55 7.77 2.08 1.76
CA LYS A 55 8.27 2.56 0.46
C LYS A 55 7.56 1.89 -0.72
N GLU A 56 7.31 0.59 -0.63
CA GLU A 56 6.66 -0.16 -1.70
C GLU A 56 5.16 0.16 -1.78
N ALA A 57 4.51 0.40 -0.64
CA ALA A 57 3.12 0.85 -0.58
C ALA A 57 2.93 2.20 -1.27
N ILE A 58 3.85 3.16 -1.07
CA ILE A 58 3.83 4.45 -1.78
C ILE A 58 3.86 4.22 -3.29
N LYS A 59 4.82 3.45 -3.80
CA LYS A 59 4.92 3.16 -5.24
C LYS A 59 3.66 2.47 -5.76
N MET A 60 3.11 1.50 -5.03
CA MET A 60 1.89 0.80 -5.44
C MET A 60 0.69 1.74 -5.49
N VAL A 61 0.58 2.68 -4.54
CA VAL A 61 -0.48 3.69 -4.56
C VAL A 61 -0.29 4.62 -5.75
N ASP A 62 0.93 5.03 -6.05
CA ASP A 62 1.24 5.83 -7.24
C ASP A 62 0.91 5.07 -8.53
N GLU A 63 1.24 3.78 -8.63
CA GLU A 63 0.84 2.89 -9.73
C GLU A 63 -0.69 2.82 -9.86
N ILE A 64 -1.43 2.60 -8.76
CA ILE A 64 -2.90 2.52 -8.77
C ILE A 64 -3.53 3.86 -9.20
N LYS A 65 -3.02 4.98 -8.67
CA LYS A 65 -3.55 6.33 -8.97
C LYS A 65 -3.16 6.81 -10.37
N SER A 66 -2.00 6.38 -10.88
CA SER A 66 -1.50 6.75 -12.21
C SER A 66 -2.05 5.88 -13.34
N LEU A 67 -2.67 4.74 -13.03
CA LEU A 67 -3.46 4.00 -14.01
C LEU A 67 -4.61 4.91 -14.49
N PRO A 68 -4.59 5.37 -15.75
CA PRO A 68 -5.64 6.24 -16.25
C PRO A 68 -6.98 5.51 -16.17
N ALA A 69 -8.07 6.25 -15.95
CA ALA A 69 -9.46 5.75 -15.98
C ALA A 69 -9.85 5.02 -17.29
N GLN A 70 -8.93 4.96 -18.27
CA GLN A 70 -9.05 4.29 -19.57
C GLN A 70 -9.10 2.75 -19.50
N SER A 71 -8.91 2.12 -18.33
CA SER A 71 -9.13 0.67 -18.19
C SER A 71 -10.60 0.30 -17.94
N ALA A 72 -11.48 1.27 -17.69
CA ALA A 72 -12.91 1.02 -17.50
C ALA A 72 -13.66 0.75 -18.83
N GLU A 73 -13.03 1.00 -19.99
CA GLU A 73 -13.68 0.90 -21.30
C GLU A 73 -13.29 -0.37 -22.11
N VAL A 74 -12.34 -1.17 -21.61
CA VAL A 74 -11.84 -2.36 -22.34
C VAL A 74 -12.49 -3.67 -21.86
N LEU A 75 -13.21 -3.65 -20.73
CA LEU A 75 -13.96 -4.82 -20.22
C LEU A 75 -15.47 -4.77 -20.53
N SER A 76 -15.93 -3.83 -21.35
CA SER A 76 -17.33 -3.66 -21.76
C SER A 76 -17.58 -3.95 -23.25
N LYS A 77 -16.68 -4.67 -23.94
CA LYS A 77 -16.91 -5.19 -25.30
C LYS A 77 -17.06 -6.71 -25.29
#